data_AF-A0A9P8DUZ9-F1
#
_entry.id   AF-A0A9P8DUZ9-F1
#
_cell.length_a   1.000
_cell.length_b   1.000
_cell.length_c   1.000
_cell.angle_alpha   90.00
_cell.angle_beta   90.00
_cell.angle_gamma   90.00
#
_symmetry.space_group_name_H-M   'P 1'
#
loop_
_entity.id
_entity.type
_entity.pdbx_description
1 polymer ?
#
loop_
_entity_poly.entity_id
_entity_poly.type
_entity_poly.pdbx_seq_one_letter_code
_entity_poly.pdbx_strand_id
1 'polypeptide(L)'
;MSAQEVLKKSGVIYGEDVKTLFKYAQEKKFAIPAINVTSSSTVVASLEAARDNKAPIILQVSQGGAAYFAGKGVDNKNQEASIAGSIAAAHYIRAVAPAYGIPVILHTDHCAKKLLPWLDGMMEADEAFFKANGTPLFSSHMIDLSEEEVDYNIQTTKKYLQRAAPMKQWLEMEIGITGGEEDGVNNEDVDNNSLYTQPEDIYEIFKTLSEVSPFFSIAAGFGNVHGVYKPGNVKLQPGLLSKHQKYVQEKIGSKDDKPVFLVFHGGSGSSVA
;
A
#
# COMPACT_ATOMS: atom_id res chain seq x y z
N MET A 1 8.28 -9.68 18.62
CA MET A 1 6.84 -9.84 18.86
C MET A 1 6.37 -10.98 17.97
N SER A 2 5.54 -11.89 18.48
CA SER A 2 4.98 -13.00 17.72
C SER A 2 3.75 -12.57 16.92
N ALA A 3 3.42 -13.30 15.87
CA ALA A 3 2.21 -13.05 15.10
C ALA A 3 0.93 -13.14 15.96
N GLN A 4 0.93 -14.06 16.94
CA GLN A 4 -0.19 -14.23 17.87
C GLN A 4 -0.39 -13.02 18.78
N GLU A 5 0.68 -12.28 19.11
CA GLU A 5 0.57 -11.02 19.86
C GLU A 5 -0.05 -9.92 18.99
N VAL A 6 0.37 -9.80 17.73
CA VAL A 6 -0.19 -8.81 16.79
C VAL A 6 -1.66 -9.10 16.50
N LEU A 7 -2.03 -10.36 16.28
CA LEU A 7 -3.42 -10.76 16.01
C LEU A 7 -4.38 -10.52 17.20
N LYS A 8 -3.84 -10.32 18.42
CA LYS A 8 -4.61 -9.95 19.61
C LYS A 8 -4.68 -8.45 19.85
N LYS A 9 -3.92 -7.64 19.09
CA LYS A 9 -4.00 -6.18 19.19
C LYS A 9 -5.32 -5.68 18.65
N SER A 10 -5.73 -4.52 19.15
CA SER A 10 -6.93 -3.84 18.69
C SER A 10 -6.62 -2.39 18.38
N GLY A 11 -7.11 -1.91 17.23
CA GLY A 11 -6.79 -0.59 16.72
C GLY A 11 -5.72 -0.61 15.64
N VAL A 12 -5.22 0.57 15.30
CA VAL A 12 -4.23 0.73 14.25
C VAL A 12 -2.85 0.24 14.72
N ILE A 13 -2.16 -0.52 13.88
CA ILE A 13 -0.84 -1.11 14.16
C ILE A 13 0.28 -0.43 13.36
N TYR A 14 1.53 -0.51 13.84
CA TYR A 14 2.66 0.25 13.29
C TYR A 14 3.95 -0.57 13.29
N GLY A 15 4.91 -0.20 12.41
CA GLY A 15 6.27 -0.72 12.43
C GLY A 15 6.39 -2.24 12.42
N GLU A 16 7.02 -2.80 13.45
CA GLU A 16 7.26 -4.24 13.55
C GLU A 16 5.97 -5.06 13.57
N ASP A 17 4.85 -4.49 14.02
CA ASP A 17 3.56 -5.19 14.01
C ASP A 17 3.09 -5.45 12.57
N VAL A 18 3.19 -4.43 11.72
CA VAL A 18 2.84 -4.51 10.29
C VAL A 18 3.70 -5.57 9.61
N LYS A 19 5.02 -5.50 9.81
CA LYS A 19 5.97 -6.49 9.27
C LYS A 19 5.68 -7.91 9.75
N THR A 20 5.41 -8.07 11.05
CA THR A 20 5.10 -9.38 11.65
C THR A 20 3.81 -9.95 11.07
N LEU A 21 2.79 -9.10 10.88
CA LEU A 21 1.53 -9.50 10.28
C LEU A 21 1.71 -9.94 8.82
N PHE A 22 2.49 -9.22 8.01
CA PHE A 22 2.76 -9.61 6.62
C PHE A 22 3.59 -10.89 6.53
N LYS A 23 4.60 -11.07 7.39
CA LYS A 23 5.33 -12.35 7.46
C LYS A 23 4.40 -13.51 7.81
N TYR A 24 3.52 -13.31 8.77
CA TYR A 24 2.52 -14.32 9.12
C TYR A 24 1.58 -14.64 7.95
N ALA A 25 1.18 -13.63 7.17
CA ALA A 25 0.38 -13.81 5.96
C ALA A 25 1.12 -14.65 4.89
N GLN A 26 2.41 -14.39 4.68
CA GLN A 26 3.27 -15.19 3.78
C GLN A 26 3.40 -16.65 4.24
N GLU A 27 3.66 -16.86 5.54
CA GLU A 27 3.81 -18.19 6.18
C GLU A 27 2.52 -19.01 6.13
N LYS A 28 1.38 -18.36 6.41
CA LYS A 28 0.05 -19.00 6.44
C LYS A 28 -0.70 -18.94 5.11
N LYS A 29 -0.08 -18.35 4.09
CA LYS A 29 -0.56 -18.32 2.70
C LYS A 29 -1.94 -17.66 2.56
N PHE A 30 -2.11 -16.49 3.17
CA PHE A 30 -3.27 -15.64 2.94
C PHE A 30 -2.83 -14.22 2.55
N ALA A 31 -3.74 -13.45 1.96
CA ALA A 31 -3.58 -12.03 1.71
C ALA A 31 -4.54 -11.24 2.61
N ILE A 32 -4.23 -9.97 2.85
CA ILE A 32 -5.05 -9.08 3.68
C ILE A 32 -5.77 -8.12 2.73
N PRO A 33 -7.11 -8.05 2.77
CA PRO A 33 -7.84 -7.12 1.92
C PRO A 33 -7.54 -5.67 2.34
N ALA A 34 -7.26 -4.84 1.34
CA ALA A 34 -7.12 -3.40 1.50
C ALA A 34 -8.32 -2.70 0.88
N ILE A 35 -9.08 -1.99 1.73
CA ILE A 35 -10.37 -1.41 1.33
C ILE A 35 -10.28 0.10 1.29
N ASN A 36 -10.51 0.67 0.10
CA ASN A 36 -10.67 2.11 -0.06
C ASN A 36 -11.89 2.61 0.72
N VAL A 37 -11.68 3.64 1.53
CA VAL A 37 -12.73 4.28 2.32
C VAL A 37 -12.85 5.76 1.99
N THR A 38 -14.06 6.29 2.06
CA THR A 38 -14.37 7.69 1.73
C THR A 38 -15.23 8.38 2.78
N SER A 39 -15.75 7.64 3.75
CA SER A 39 -16.59 8.17 4.82
C SER A 39 -16.44 7.34 6.11
N SER A 40 -16.96 7.87 7.21
CA SER A 40 -17.14 7.09 8.45
C SER A 40 -17.97 5.83 8.20
N SER A 41 -19.00 5.91 7.36
CA SER A 41 -19.86 4.75 7.04
C SER A 41 -19.08 3.63 6.33
N THR A 42 -18.23 3.94 5.37
CA THR A 42 -17.42 2.93 4.67
C THR A 42 -16.33 2.35 5.57
N VAL A 43 -15.77 3.15 6.48
CA VAL A 43 -14.86 2.66 7.53
C VAL A 43 -15.58 1.66 8.45
N VAL A 44 -16.76 2.03 8.95
CA VAL A 44 -17.58 1.17 9.83
C VAL A 44 -17.90 -0.16 9.15
N ALA A 45 -18.36 -0.13 7.90
CA ALA A 45 -18.69 -1.34 7.15
C ALA A 45 -17.48 -2.29 7.03
N SER A 46 -16.29 -1.77 6.71
CA SER A 46 -15.08 -2.56 6.58
C SER A 46 -14.59 -3.12 7.92
N LEU A 47 -14.60 -2.32 8.99
CA LEU A 47 -14.21 -2.76 10.33
C LEU A 47 -15.16 -3.84 10.88
N GLU A 48 -16.47 -3.68 10.66
CA GLU A 48 -17.48 -4.66 11.03
C GLU A 48 -17.27 -5.99 10.32
N ALA A 49 -17.10 -5.96 8.99
CA ALA A 49 -16.84 -7.16 8.21
C ALA A 49 -15.57 -7.89 8.69
N ALA A 50 -14.48 -7.16 8.96
CA ALA A 50 -13.24 -7.75 9.45
C ALA A 50 -13.38 -8.37 10.85
N ARG A 51 -14.06 -7.67 11.78
CA ARG A 51 -14.38 -8.19 13.12
C ARG A 51 -15.15 -9.50 13.05
N ASP A 52 -16.24 -9.51 12.30
CA ASP A 52 -17.16 -10.65 12.24
C ASP A 52 -16.49 -11.89 11.63
N ASN A 53 -15.54 -11.67 10.71
CA ASN A 53 -14.72 -12.71 10.10
C ASN A 53 -13.39 -12.97 10.86
N LYS A 54 -13.15 -12.32 12.00
CA LYS A 54 -11.94 -12.46 12.84
C LYS A 54 -10.65 -12.27 12.04
N ALA A 55 -10.64 -11.28 11.16
CA ALA A 55 -9.55 -11.03 10.23
C ALA A 55 -8.85 -9.69 10.51
N PRO A 56 -7.53 -9.58 10.28
CA PRO A 56 -6.88 -8.30 10.08
C PRO A 56 -7.42 -7.62 8.82
N ILE A 57 -7.33 -6.29 8.77
CA ILE A 57 -7.74 -5.52 7.59
C ILE A 57 -6.79 -4.35 7.33
N ILE A 58 -6.63 -3.96 6.07
CA ILE A 58 -6.04 -2.70 5.67
C ILE A 58 -7.18 -1.76 5.28
N LEU A 59 -7.23 -0.56 5.87
CA LEU A 59 -8.09 0.53 5.40
C LEU A 59 -7.20 1.54 4.69
N GLN A 60 -7.52 1.84 3.44
CA GLN A 60 -6.75 2.79 2.65
C GLN A 60 -7.58 3.97 2.19
N VAL A 61 -6.93 5.12 2.09
CA VAL A 61 -7.56 6.34 1.58
C VAL A 61 -6.84 6.73 0.30
N SER A 62 -7.56 6.74 -0.83
CA SER A 62 -7.02 7.25 -2.10
C SER A 62 -7.00 8.77 -2.10
N GLN A 63 -6.31 9.40 -3.06
CA GLN A 63 -6.23 10.86 -3.11
C GLN A 63 -7.62 11.51 -3.19
N GLY A 64 -8.49 10.92 -4.03
CA GLY A 64 -9.87 11.36 -4.19
C GLY A 64 -10.74 11.01 -2.99
N GLY A 65 -10.54 9.83 -2.39
CA GLY A 65 -11.23 9.42 -1.17
C GLY A 65 -10.91 10.32 0.02
N ALA A 66 -9.67 10.78 0.12
CA ALA A 66 -9.22 11.73 1.12
C ALA A 66 -9.87 13.09 0.93
N ALA A 67 -9.86 13.64 -0.29
CA ALA A 67 -10.58 14.88 -0.59
C ALA A 67 -12.08 14.76 -0.27
N TYR A 68 -12.68 13.58 -0.46
CA TYR A 68 -14.06 13.34 -0.07
C TYR A 68 -14.29 13.42 1.45
N PHE A 69 -13.36 12.90 2.26
CA PHE A 69 -13.41 13.05 3.73
C PHE A 69 -13.34 14.52 4.18
N ALA A 70 -12.57 15.37 3.49
CA ALA A 70 -12.60 16.82 3.73
C ALA A 70 -13.90 17.48 3.24
N GLY A 71 -14.49 16.91 2.19
CA GLY A 71 -15.71 17.36 1.54
C GLY A 71 -15.44 18.00 0.19
N LYS A 72 -16.20 17.61 -0.84
CA LYS A 72 -16.03 18.06 -2.23
C LYS A 72 -16.14 19.58 -2.47
N GLY A 73 -16.63 20.33 -1.48
CA GLY A 73 -16.71 21.79 -1.55
C GLY A 73 -15.40 22.50 -1.17
N VAL A 74 -14.39 21.78 -0.68
CA VAL A 74 -13.07 22.32 -0.34
C VAL A 74 -12.17 22.26 -1.57
N ASP A 75 -11.45 23.36 -1.85
CA ASP A 75 -10.50 23.40 -2.97
C ASP A 75 -9.35 22.42 -2.75
N ASN A 76 -8.89 21.78 -3.83
CA ASN A 76 -7.87 20.74 -3.77
C ASN A 76 -6.74 20.94 -4.80
N LYS A 77 -6.60 22.15 -5.34
CA LYS A 77 -5.60 22.45 -6.38
C LYS A 77 -4.17 22.18 -5.92
N ASN A 78 -3.84 22.39 -4.64
CA ASN A 78 -2.54 22.07 -4.07
C ASN A 78 -2.64 20.96 -3.01
N GLN A 79 -3.60 20.04 -3.20
CA GLN A 79 -3.81 18.87 -2.34
C GLN A 79 -4.31 19.17 -0.92
N GLU A 80 -4.75 20.40 -0.63
CA GLU A 80 -5.14 20.81 0.73
C GLU A 80 -6.31 19.98 1.27
N ALA A 81 -7.32 19.69 0.44
CA ALA A 81 -8.45 18.86 0.83
C ALA A 81 -8.02 17.40 1.05
N SER A 82 -7.18 16.84 0.17
CA SER A 82 -6.66 15.49 0.34
C SER A 82 -5.81 15.35 1.61
N ILE A 83 -4.94 16.33 1.92
CA ILE A 83 -4.14 16.33 3.15
C ILE A 83 -5.06 16.39 4.38
N ALA A 84 -5.95 17.39 4.44
CA ALA A 84 -6.84 17.58 5.59
C ALA A 84 -7.79 16.39 5.81
N GLY A 85 -8.35 15.87 4.72
CA GLY A 85 -9.28 14.75 4.76
C GLY A 85 -8.61 13.42 5.11
N SER A 86 -7.37 13.19 4.65
CA SER A 86 -6.56 12.03 5.07
C SER A 86 -6.32 12.07 6.58
N ILE A 87 -5.86 13.21 7.10
CA ILE A 87 -5.59 13.41 8.53
C ILE A 87 -6.87 13.20 9.36
N ALA A 88 -7.99 13.77 8.92
CA ALA A 88 -9.29 13.60 9.57
C ALA A 88 -9.74 12.14 9.59
N ALA A 89 -9.64 11.44 8.45
CA ALA A 89 -9.95 10.01 8.34
C ALA A 89 -9.06 9.18 9.27
N ALA A 90 -7.76 9.48 9.32
CA ALA A 90 -6.83 8.77 10.18
C ALA A 90 -7.17 8.92 11.66
N HIS A 91 -7.46 10.14 12.12
CA HIS A 91 -7.90 10.36 13.50
C HIS A 91 -9.20 9.61 13.82
N TYR A 92 -10.18 9.64 12.92
CA TYR A 92 -11.43 8.89 13.08
C TYR A 92 -11.19 7.38 13.17
N ILE A 93 -10.44 6.81 12.22
CA ILE A 93 -10.14 5.37 12.16
C ILE A 93 -9.40 4.94 13.43
N ARG A 94 -8.39 5.69 13.85
CA ARG A 94 -7.64 5.40 15.10
C ARG A 94 -8.52 5.44 16.33
N ALA A 95 -9.46 6.37 16.40
CA ALA A 95 -10.38 6.49 17.54
C ALA A 95 -11.36 5.31 17.60
N VAL A 96 -11.85 4.83 16.45
CA VAL A 96 -12.92 3.84 16.40
C VAL A 96 -12.44 2.39 16.26
N ALA A 97 -11.29 2.13 15.61
CA ALA A 97 -10.77 0.79 15.36
C ALA A 97 -10.60 -0.07 16.63
N PRO A 98 -10.16 0.45 17.80
CA PRO A 98 -10.08 -0.32 19.03
C PRO A 98 -11.42 -0.93 19.48
N ALA A 99 -12.55 -0.29 19.15
CA ALA A 99 -13.88 -0.81 19.51
C ALA A 99 -14.25 -2.10 18.73
N TYR A 100 -13.57 -2.37 17.61
CA TYR A 100 -13.82 -3.54 16.78
C TYR A 100 -12.94 -4.75 17.15
N GLY A 101 -11.98 -4.62 18.06
CA GLY A 101 -11.25 -5.77 18.58
C GLY A 101 -10.28 -6.43 17.59
N ILE A 102 -9.89 -5.73 16.51
CA ILE A 102 -9.01 -6.26 15.44
C ILE A 102 -7.79 -5.36 15.20
N PRO A 103 -6.67 -5.91 14.69
CA PRO A 103 -5.56 -5.12 14.19
C PRO A 103 -5.89 -4.53 12.81
N VAL A 104 -5.64 -3.23 12.66
CA VAL A 104 -5.91 -2.47 11.43
C VAL A 104 -4.61 -1.84 10.93
N ILE A 105 -4.30 -2.02 9.65
CA ILE A 105 -3.27 -1.21 8.98
C ILE A 105 -3.99 -0.03 8.34
N LEU A 106 -3.54 1.19 8.65
CA LEU A 106 -4.06 2.42 8.06
C LEU A 106 -3.10 2.89 6.97
N HIS A 107 -3.60 2.94 5.73
CA HIS A 107 -2.80 3.16 4.53
C HIS A 107 -3.31 4.34 3.69
N THR A 108 -2.50 4.80 2.75
CA THR A 108 -2.92 5.72 1.68
C THR A 108 -2.54 5.13 0.34
N ASP A 109 -3.45 5.24 -0.61
CA ASP A 109 -3.35 4.61 -1.93
C ASP A 109 -2.43 5.39 -2.89
N HIS A 110 -2.45 5.01 -4.17
CA HIS A 110 -1.69 5.58 -5.29
C HIS A 110 -1.39 7.08 -5.16
N CYS A 111 -0.10 7.39 -5.20
CA CYS A 111 0.41 8.76 -5.18
C CYS A 111 1.40 8.97 -6.33
N ALA A 112 0.86 9.29 -7.51
CA ALA A 112 1.61 9.68 -8.69
C ALA A 112 2.54 10.88 -8.44
N LYS A 113 3.52 11.10 -9.32
CA LYS A 113 4.45 12.26 -9.24
C LYS A 113 3.75 13.61 -9.05
N LYS A 114 2.63 13.82 -9.75
CA LYS A 114 1.81 15.05 -9.64
C LYS A 114 1.13 15.23 -8.28
N LEU A 115 0.99 14.14 -7.52
CA LEU A 115 0.34 14.08 -6.22
C LEU A 115 1.33 14.08 -5.05
N LEU A 116 2.64 14.07 -5.29
CA LEU A 116 3.66 14.12 -4.22
C LEU A 116 3.45 15.22 -3.17
N PRO A 117 2.90 16.43 -3.47
CA PRO A 117 2.56 17.39 -2.43
C PRO A 117 1.56 16.86 -1.37
N TRP A 118 0.67 15.95 -1.76
CA TRP A 118 -0.22 15.25 -0.82
C TRP A 118 0.57 14.34 0.11
N LEU A 119 1.46 13.51 -0.43
CA LEU A 119 2.34 12.62 0.35
C LEU A 119 3.26 13.42 1.28
N ASP A 120 3.81 14.54 0.81
CA ASP A 120 4.63 15.43 1.62
C ASP A 120 3.86 15.95 2.84
N GLY A 121 2.63 16.45 2.64
CA GLY A 121 1.77 16.93 3.71
C GLY A 121 1.34 15.84 4.69
N MET A 122 1.14 14.61 4.22
CA MET A 122 0.85 13.46 5.10
C MET A 122 2.07 13.08 5.96
N MET A 123 3.25 13.00 5.35
CA MET A 123 4.50 12.72 6.06
C MET A 123 4.83 13.81 7.08
N GLU A 124 4.55 15.09 6.80
CA GLU A 124 4.69 16.17 7.79
C GLU A 124 3.77 15.96 9.00
N ALA A 125 2.52 15.55 8.75
CA ALA A 125 1.58 15.23 9.81
C ALA A 125 2.00 13.99 10.62
N ASP A 126 2.53 12.96 9.96
CA ASP A 126 3.10 11.78 10.62
C ASP A 126 4.28 12.13 11.50
N GLU A 127 5.22 12.93 11.01
CA GLU A 127 6.40 13.37 11.77
C GLU A 127 6.00 14.16 13.02
N ALA A 128 5.06 15.09 12.86
CA ALA A 128 4.52 15.87 13.98
C ALA A 128 3.82 14.96 15.00
N PHE A 129 3.00 14.02 14.53
CA PHE A 129 2.27 13.10 15.38
C PHE A 129 3.20 12.09 16.07
N PHE A 130 4.24 11.60 15.38
CA PHE A 130 5.28 10.72 15.91
C PHE A 130 6.09 11.39 17.01
N LYS A 131 6.49 12.65 16.80
CA LYS A 131 7.19 13.44 17.84
C LYS A 131 6.37 13.58 19.12
N ALA A 132 5.04 13.68 19.00
CA ALA A 132 4.14 13.84 20.13
C ALA A 132 3.70 12.51 20.78
N ASN A 133 3.57 11.43 20.00
CA ASN A 133 2.88 10.21 20.43
C ASN A 133 3.72 8.92 20.30
N GLY A 134 4.92 8.98 19.72
CA GLY A 134 5.80 7.83 19.49
C GLY A 134 5.32 6.86 18.40
N THR A 135 4.24 7.18 17.68
CA THR A 135 3.74 6.45 16.50
C THR A 135 3.38 7.46 15.42
N PRO A 136 3.56 7.16 14.12
CA PRO A 136 3.02 8.00 13.04
C PRO A 136 1.49 7.97 13.06
N LEU A 137 0.86 8.86 12.30
CA LEU A 137 -0.59 8.90 12.14
C LEU A 137 -1.05 7.69 11.30
N PHE A 138 -0.39 7.43 10.16
CA PHE A 138 -0.61 6.30 9.25
C PHE A 138 0.35 5.13 9.51
N SER A 139 -0.12 3.91 9.29
CA SER A 139 0.73 2.71 9.31
C SER A 139 1.66 2.65 8.10
N SER A 140 1.15 3.07 6.94
CA SER A 140 1.84 2.97 5.66
C SER A 140 1.37 4.03 4.65
N HIS A 141 2.22 4.34 3.68
CA HIS A 141 1.87 5.13 2.49
C HIS A 141 2.24 4.38 1.21
N MET A 142 1.60 4.72 0.11
CA MET A 142 1.97 4.27 -1.22
C MET A 142 2.58 5.41 -2.02
N ILE A 143 3.61 5.10 -2.80
CA ILE A 143 4.16 5.96 -3.84
C ILE A 143 4.11 5.23 -5.17
N ASP A 144 3.41 5.80 -6.14
CA ASP A 144 3.28 5.24 -7.48
C ASP A 144 4.06 6.12 -8.45
N LEU A 145 5.23 5.67 -8.87
CA LEU A 145 6.01 6.35 -9.92
C LEU A 145 6.23 5.40 -11.09
N SER A 146 5.29 4.49 -11.31
CA SER A 146 5.35 3.46 -12.36
C SER A 146 5.42 4.04 -13.78
N GLU A 147 4.84 5.23 -14.01
CA GLU A 147 4.91 5.96 -15.28
C GLU A 147 6.26 6.64 -15.53
N GLU A 148 7.13 6.72 -14.52
CA GLU A 148 8.42 7.36 -14.61
C GLU A 148 9.54 6.35 -14.90
N GLU A 149 10.70 6.84 -15.31
CA GLU A 149 11.89 6.00 -15.51
C GLU A 149 12.22 5.20 -14.23
N VAL A 150 12.58 3.92 -14.39
CA VAL A 150 12.80 2.97 -13.29
C VAL A 150 13.77 3.53 -12.23
N ASP A 151 14.90 4.12 -12.67
CA ASP A 151 15.86 4.71 -11.73
C ASP A 151 15.27 5.92 -10.99
N TYR A 152 14.50 6.79 -11.66
CA TYR A 152 13.83 7.91 -11.01
C TYR A 152 12.84 7.44 -9.95
N ASN A 153 12.03 6.41 -10.26
CA ASN A 153 11.11 5.80 -9.32
C ASN A 153 11.85 5.26 -8.09
N ILE A 154 12.85 4.39 -8.30
CA ILE A 154 13.62 3.79 -7.20
C ILE A 154 14.31 4.84 -6.34
N GLN A 155 15.00 5.82 -6.94
CA GLN A 155 15.73 6.84 -6.17
C GLN A 155 14.78 7.79 -5.42
N THR A 156 13.63 8.14 -6.00
CA THR A 156 12.63 8.98 -5.33
C THR A 156 11.97 8.24 -4.19
N THR A 157 11.55 6.99 -4.41
CA THR A 157 11.03 6.10 -3.36
C THR A 157 12.05 5.90 -2.24
N LYS A 158 13.34 5.72 -2.55
CA LYS A 158 14.42 5.63 -1.54
C LYS A 158 14.44 6.86 -0.62
N LYS A 159 14.27 8.08 -1.17
CA LYS A 159 14.25 9.32 -0.37
C LYS A 159 13.03 9.37 0.56
N TYR A 160 11.86 8.99 0.09
CA TYR A 160 10.66 8.91 0.94
C TYR A 160 10.80 7.82 2.01
N LEU A 161 11.39 6.67 1.67
CA LEU A 161 11.65 5.61 2.65
C LEU A 161 12.66 6.06 3.72
N GLN A 162 13.66 6.88 3.37
CA GLN A 162 14.59 7.48 4.33
C GLN A 162 13.87 8.39 5.32
N ARG A 163 12.84 9.13 4.87
CA ARG A 163 11.98 9.97 5.70
C ARG A 163 11.07 9.13 6.61
N ALA A 164 10.52 8.03 6.11
CA ALA A 164 9.64 7.11 6.85
C ALA A 164 10.38 6.20 7.86
N ALA A 165 11.65 5.87 7.61
CA ALA A 165 12.42 4.89 8.37
C ALA A 165 12.54 5.18 9.89
N PRO A 166 12.78 6.43 10.36
CA PRO A 166 12.81 6.75 11.79
C PRO A 166 11.50 6.42 12.52
N MET A 167 10.37 6.52 11.83
CA MET A 167 9.03 6.21 12.36
C MET A 167 8.67 4.74 12.23
N LYS A 168 9.54 3.93 11.59
CA LYS A 168 9.25 2.57 11.14
C LYS A 168 7.96 2.50 10.32
N GLN A 169 7.65 3.57 9.59
CA GLN A 169 6.46 3.63 8.76
C GLN A 169 6.71 2.84 7.47
N TRP A 170 5.70 2.13 7.01
CA TRP A 170 5.82 1.25 5.85
C TRP A 170 5.60 2.03 4.55
N LEU A 171 6.41 1.77 3.53
CA LEU A 171 6.25 2.38 2.21
C LEU A 171 5.97 1.31 1.16
N GLU A 172 4.79 1.38 0.56
CA GLU A 172 4.46 0.61 -0.63
C GLU A 172 4.93 1.37 -1.87
N MET A 173 5.53 0.68 -2.82
CA MET A 173 5.88 1.26 -4.12
C MET A 173 5.34 0.42 -5.27
N GLU A 174 5.07 1.07 -6.40
CA GLU A 174 4.67 0.41 -7.63
C GLU A 174 5.76 0.50 -8.71
N ILE A 175 5.89 -0.56 -9.49
CA ILE A 175 6.82 -0.65 -10.62
C ILE A 175 6.19 -1.38 -11.81
N GLY A 176 6.46 -0.89 -13.01
CA GLY A 176 5.86 -1.38 -14.24
C GLY A 176 4.47 -0.77 -14.45
N ILE A 177 4.01 -0.78 -15.69
CA ILE A 177 2.75 -0.10 -16.03
C ILE A 177 1.58 -1.04 -15.71
N THR A 178 0.68 -0.61 -14.84
CA THR A 178 -0.63 -1.23 -14.65
C THR A 178 -1.61 -0.67 -15.67
N GLY A 179 -2.41 -1.53 -16.29
CA GLY A 179 -3.43 -1.08 -17.25
C GLY A 179 -4.62 -0.43 -16.54
N GLY A 180 -5.46 0.29 -17.29
CA GLY A 180 -6.77 0.73 -16.80
C GLY A 180 -6.81 2.11 -16.16
N GLU A 181 -7.90 2.46 -15.45
CA GLU A 181 -8.05 3.78 -14.84
C GLU A 181 -8.19 3.73 -13.31
N GLU A 182 -7.32 4.48 -12.61
CA GLU A 182 -7.42 4.74 -11.18
C GLU A 182 -7.09 6.20 -10.85
N ASP A 183 -7.88 6.85 -9.99
CA ASP A 183 -7.68 8.23 -9.53
C ASP A 183 -7.34 9.26 -10.65
N GLY A 184 -7.92 9.05 -11.84
CA GLY A 184 -7.74 9.92 -13.02
C GLY A 184 -6.43 9.72 -13.78
N VAL A 185 -5.74 8.62 -13.55
CA VAL A 185 -4.65 8.08 -14.39
C VAL A 185 -5.24 6.98 -15.27
N ASN A 186 -5.14 7.07 -16.60
CA ASN A 186 -5.75 6.12 -17.54
C ASN A 186 -4.69 5.50 -18.46
N ASN A 187 -4.54 4.18 -18.33
CA ASN A 187 -3.61 3.29 -19.02
C ASN A 187 -4.35 2.23 -19.86
N GLU A 188 -5.55 2.52 -20.36
CA GLU A 188 -6.34 1.55 -21.15
C GLU A 188 -5.70 1.16 -22.50
N ASP A 189 -4.83 2.01 -23.06
CA ASP A 189 -4.24 1.85 -24.40
C ASP A 189 -2.81 1.26 -24.41
N VAL A 190 -2.26 0.84 -23.26
CA VAL A 190 -0.86 0.39 -23.15
C VAL A 190 -0.65 -1.03 -23.73
N ASP A 191 0.42 -1.23 -24.50
CA ASP A 191 0.79 -2.54 -25.07
C ASP A 191 1.07 -3.59 -23.97
N ASN A 192 0.42 -4.74 -24.08
CA ASN A 192 0.38 -5.81 -23.09
C ASN A 192 1.77 -6.39 -22.76
N ASN A 193 2.74 -6.28 -23.69
CA ASN A 193 4.12 -6.73 -23.48
C ASN A 193 4.95 -5.79 -22.58
N SER A 194 4.56 -4.52 -22.48
CA SER A 194 5.19 -3.52 -21.60
C SER A 194 4.62 -3.55 -20.17
N LEU A 195 3.59 -4.37 -19.91
CA LEU A 195 2.87 -4.46 -18.63
C LEU A 195 3.51 -5.41 -17.60
N TYR A 196 4.60 -6.10 -17.96
CA TYR A 196 5.21 -7.11 -17.09
C TYR A 196 6.52 -6.61 -16.51
N THR A 197 6.54 -6.39 -15.19
CA THR A 197 7.76 -6.10 -14.43
C THR A 197 8.75 -7.25 -14.58
N GLN A 198 10.05 -6.95 -14.69
CA GLN A 198 11.08 -7.98 -14.76
C GLN A 198 11.59 -8.36 -13.36
N PRO A 199 12.01 -9.62 -13.12
CA PRO A 199 12.63 -10.01 -11.85
C PRO A 199 13.85 -9.17 -11.44
N GLU A 200 14.60 -8.68 -12.42
CA GLU A 200 15.73 -7.76 -12.25
C GLU A 200 15.30 -6.44 -11.59
N ASP A 201 14.17 -5.87 -12.01
CA ASP A 201 13.64 -4.61 -11.45
C ASP A 201 13.27 -4.81 -9.97
N ILE A 202 12.60 -5.92 -9.65
CA ILE A 202 12.24 -6.28 -8.28
C ILE A 202 13.49 -6.44 -7.40
N TYR A 203 14.54 -7.06 -7.95
CA TYR A 203 15.80 -7.20 -7.21
C TYR A 203 16.50 -5.85 -6.99
N GLU A 204 16.57 -4.98 -7.99
CA GLU A 204 17.22 -3.68 -7.82
C GLU A 204 16.46 -2.79 -6.83
N ILE A 205 15.12 -2.83 -6.85
CA ILE A 205 14.27 -2.23 -5.81
C ILE A 205 14.62 -2.79 -4.44
N PHE A 206 14.55 -4.12 -4.29
CA PHE A 206 14.78 -4.78 -3.00
C PHE A 206 16.16 -4.43 -2.45
N LYS A 207 17.20 -4.55 -3.29
CA LYS A 207 18.59 -4.19 -2.95
C LYS A 207 18.69 -2.74 -2.50
N THR A 208 18.10 -1.81 -3.24
CA THR A 208 18.22 -0.38 -2.95
C THR A 208 17.45 0.06 -1.71
N LEU A 209 16.22 -0.45 -1.51
CA LEU A 209 15.36 -0.04 -0.40
C LEU A 209 15.71 -0.74 0.91
N SER A 210 16.14 -2.01 0.85
CA SER A 210 16.54 -2.76 2.06
C SER A 210 17.78 -2.18 2.76
N GLU A 211 18.62 -1.42 2.05
CA GLU A 211 19.70 -0.61 2.65
C GLU A 211 19.18 0.47 3.60
N VAL A 212 17.97 0.98 3.35
CA VAL A 212 17.36 2.07 4.13
C VAL A 212 16.49 1.51 5.24
N SER A 213 15.59 0.60 4.91
CA SER A 213 14.57 0.11 5.83
C SER A 213 13.99 -1.21 5.32
N PRO A 214 13.61 -2.15 6.20
CA PRO A 214 12.91 -3.37 5.80
C PRO A 214 11.39 -3.20 5.72
N PHE A 215 10.85 -1.99 5.91
CA PHE A 215 9.42 -1.69 5.95
C PHE A 215 8.94 -1.20 4.58
N PHE A 216 8.96 -2.08 3.58
CA PHE A 216 8.45 -1.76 2.26
C PHE A 216 7.82 -2.96 1.57
N SER A 217 6.90 -2.68 0.65
CA SER A 217 6.26 -3.65 -0.24
C SER A 217 6.32 -3.16 -1.68
N ILE A 218 6.19 -4.09 -2.62
CA ILE A 218 6.27 -3.81 -4.06
C ILE A 218 5.00 -4.32 -4.74
N ALA A 219 4.26 -3.40 -5.37
CA ALA A 219 3.29 -3.72 -6.39
C ALA A 219 4.01 -3.84 -7.74
N ALA A 220 3.81 -4.96 -8.42
CA ALA A 220 4.45 -5.24 -9.70
C ALA A 220 3.37 -5.37 -10.77
N GLY A 221 3.65 -4.89 -11.98
CA GLY A 221 2.85 -5.20 -13.16
C GLY A 221 2.99 -6.68 -13.52
N PHE A 222 1.91 -7.44 -13.39
CA PHE A 222 1.83 -8.82 -13.89
C PHE A 222 0.60 -9.05 -14.78
N GLY A 223 0.20 -8.00 -15.50
CA GLY A 223 -1.01 -7.96 -16.31
C GLY A 223 -2.26 -7.61 -15.50
N ASN A 224 -2.10 -7.09 -14.27
CA ASN A 224 -3.17 -6.51 -13.47
C ASN A 224 -3.56 -5.13 -13.98
N VAL A 225 -4.85 -4.81 -13.83
CA VAL A 225 -5.48 -3.63 -14.44
C VAL A 225 -6.49 -3.07 -13.42
N HIS A 226 -6.49 -1.76 -13.20
CA HIS A 226 -7.29 -1.14 -12.14
C HIS A 226 -8.71 -0.82 -12.64
N GLY A 227 -9.73 -1.24 -11.90
CA GLY A 227 -11.14 -1.12 -12.30
C GLY A 227 -11.81 -2.47 -12.62
N VAL A 228 -13.04 -2.42 -13.13
CA VAL A 228 -13.82 -3.62 -13.51
C VAL A 228 -13.85 -3.74 -15.03
N TYR A 229 -13.14 -4.73 -15.58
CA TYR A 229 -13.06 -4.94 -17.03
C TYR A 229 -13.98 -6.04 -17.52
N LYS A 230 -14.34 -5.96 -18.81
CA LYS A 230 -15.01 -7.06 -19.51
C LYS A 230 -14.11 -8.30 -19.47
N PRO A 231 -14.67 -9.50 -19.19
CA PRO A 231 -13.93 -10.76 -19.26
C PRO A 231 -13.16 -10.89 -20.58
N GLY A 232 -11.85 -11.15 -20.50
CA GLY A 232 -10.97 -11.34 -21.66
C GLY A 232 -9.98 -10.21 -21.96
N ASN A 233 -10.15 -9.02 -21.37
CA ASN A 233 -9.24 -7.88 -21.57
C ASN A 233 -8.01 -7.90 -20.64
N VAL A 234 -8.07 -8.67 -19.54
CA VAL A 234 -7.00 -8.78 -18.54
C VAL A 234 -6.42 -10.18 -18.60
N LYS A 235 -5.10 -10.30 -18.83
CA LYS A 235 -4.36 -11.56 -18.83
C LYS A 235 -3.37 -11.58 -17.67
N LEU A 236 -3.88 -11.83 -16.48
CA LEU A 236 -3.05 -11.98 -15.28
C LEU A 236 -2.03 -13.11 -15.47
N GLN A 237 -0.78 -12.85 -15.13
CA GLN A 237 0.30 -13.83 -15.09
C GLN A 237 0.88 -13.95 -13.67
N PRO A 238 0.12 -14.46 -12.68
CA PRO A 238 0.59 -14.56 -11.29
C PRO A 238 1.84 -15.43 -11.14
N GLY A 239 2.16 -16.29 -12.12
CA GLY A 239 3.42 -17.04 -12.19
C GLY A 239 4.67 -16.15 -12.24
N LEU A 240 4.56 -14.89 -12.68
CA LEU A 240 5.66 -13.90 -12.63
C LEU A 240 6.05 -13.56 -11.20
N LEU A 241 5.09 -13.44 -10.29
CA LEU A 241 5.35 -13.16 -8.87
C LEU A 241 6.24 -14.23 -8.23
N SER A 242 6.04 -15.50 -8.59
CA SER A 242 6.92 -16.60 -8.15
C SER A 242 8.33 -16.47 -8.71
N LYS A 243 8.50 -15.97 -9.95
CA LYS A 243 9.82 -15.73 -10.55
C LYS A 243 10.53 -14.59 -9.84
N HIS A 244 9.83 -13.52 -9.48
CA HIS A 244 10.39 -12.39 -8.72
C HIS A 244 10.93 -12.84 -7.36
N GLN A 245 10.13 -13.58 -6.58
CA GLN A 245 10.55 -14.11 -5.28
C GLN A 245 11.80 -14.98 -5.40
N LYS A 246 11.79 -15.94 -6.34
CA LYS A 246 12.91 -16.85 -6.56
C LYS A 246 14.19 -16.10 -6.97
N TYR A 247 14.07 -15.13 -7.87
CA TYR A 247 15.21 -14.34 -8.33
C TYR A 247 15.85 -13.56 -7.18
N VAL A 248 15.04 -12.86 -6.38
CA VAL A 248 15.53 -12.13 -5.19
C VAL A 248 16.15 -13.10 -4.19
N GLN A 249 15.49 -14.23 -3.90
CA GLN A 249 15.98 -15.27 -2.99
C GLN A 249 17.37 -15.75 -3.39
N GLU A 250 17.58 -16.08 -4.67
CA GLU A 250 18.85 -16.55 -5.21
C GLU A 250 19.94 -15.46 -5.12
N LYS A 251 19.62 -14.21 -5.46
CA LYS A 251 20.59 -13.11 -5.45
C LYS A 251 21.07 -12.74 -4.04
N ILE A 252 20.21 -12.81 -3.04
CA ILE A 252 20.56 -12.46 -1.65
C ILE A 252 20.92 -13.67 -0.79
N GLY A 253 20.84 -14.89 -1.33
CA GLY A 253 21.09 -16.13 -0.59
C GLY A 253 20.11 -16.36 0.57
N SER A 254 18.84 -15.95 0.41
CA SER A 254 17.84 -16.03 1.47
C SER A 254 17.38 -17.47 1.73
N LYS A 255 17.17 -17.81 3.01
CA LYS A 255 16.49 -19.05 3.41
C LYS A 255 14.97 -18.96 3.33
N ASP A 256 14.44 -17.74 3.27
CA ASP A 256 13.03 -17.44 3.08
C ASP A 256 12.70 -17.58 1.58
N ASP A 257 11.64 -18.33 1.26
CA ASP A 257 11.15 -18.53 -0.12
C ASP A 257 10.30 -17.36 -0.63
N LYS A 258 9.94 -16.41 0.25
CA LYS A 258 9.20 -15.20 -0.09
C LYS A 258 9.85 -13.94 0.51
N PRO A 259 11.11 -13.61 0.15
CA PRO A 259 11.83 -12.48 0.73
C PRO A 259 11.18 -11.10 0.44
N VAL A 260 10.32 -11.01 -0.58
CA VAL A 260 9.66 -9.76 -1.00
C VAL A 260 8.22 -9.71 -0.49
N PHE A 261 7.79 -8.58 0.08
CA PHE A 261 6.38 -8.31 0.31
C PHE A 261 5.75 -7.77 -0.97
N LEU A 262 4.84 -8.54 -1.57
CA LEU A 262 4.19 -8.19 -2.83
C LEU A 262 2.75 -7.74 -2.59
N VAL A 263 2.28 -6.81 -3.42
CA VAL A 263 0.91 -6.28 -3.39
C VAL A 263 0.22 -6.56 -4.72
N PHE A 264 -1.08 -6.81 -4.67
CA PHE A 264 -1.90 -7.07 -5.86
C PHE A 264 -2.99 -6.00 -5.97
N HIS A 265 -2.77 -5.03 -6.86
CA HIS A 265 -3.78 -4.05 -7.27
C HIS A 265 -4.66 -4.56 -8.41
N GLY A 266 -5.84 -3.96 -8.60
CA GLY A 266 -6.74 -4.39 -9.68
C GLY A 266 -7.31 -5.81 -9.48
N GLY A 267 -7.47 -6.26 -8.24
CA GLY A 267 -7.96 -7.62 -7.94
C GLY A 267 -9.43 -7.87 -8.28
N SER A 268 -10.25 -6.81 -8.42
CA SER A 268 -11.68 -6.91 -8.72
C SER A 268 -11.96 -7.66 -10.02
N GLY A 269 -12.83 -8.67 -9.96
CA GLY A 269 -13.19 -9.50 -11.13
C GLY A 269 -12.18 -10.59 -11.49
N SER A 270 -11.08 -10.73 -10.75
CA SER A 270 -10.16 -11.86 -10.89
C SER A 270 -10.84 -13.17 -10.45
N SER A 271 -10.54 -14.28 -11.14
CA SER A 271 -11.04 -15.60 -10.74
C SER A 271 -10.33 -16.11 -9.48
N VAL A 272 -10.99 -17.01 -8.74
CA VAL A 272 -10.47 -17.61 -7.49
C VAL A 272 -9.38 -18.67 -7.71
N ALA A 273 -8.85 -18.78 -8.93
CA ALA A 273 -8.12 -19.92 -9.52
C ALA A 273 -8.97 -21.17 -9.77
#